data_AF-A0A952AD25-F1
#
_entry.id   AF-A0A952AD25-F1
#
_cell.length_a   1.000
_cell.length_b   1.000
_cell.length_c   1.000
_cell.angle_alpha   90.00
_cell.angle_beta   90.00
_cell.angle_gamma   90.00
#
_symmetry.space_group_name_H-M   'P 1'
#
loop_
_entity.id
_entity.type
_entity.pdbx_description
1 polymer ?
#
loop_
_entity_poly.entity_id
_entity_poly.type
_entity_poly.pdbx_seq_one_letter_code
_entity_poly.pdbx_strand_id
1 'polypeptide(L)'
;VRRSDRGYRAPPNLLLNEHGRAMTRKLLTAQLAEAFAAARLLGTLHCLRHTFAMAMLARLQIQARTNPDLNPLKVVQVLLGHASITTTAIYLRCVELHERDLSESLAYLYGELIPADG
;
A
#
# COMPACT_ATOMS: atom_id res chain seq x y z
N VAL A 1 8.36 34.53 -5.11
CA VAL A 1 8.70 34.40 -3.67
C VAL A 1 7.40 34.34 -2.87
N ARG A 2 7.02 33.17 -2.31
CA ARG A 2 5.83 33.08 -1.45
C ARG A 2 6.10 33.89 -0.19
N ARG A 3 5.32 34.96 0.05
CA ARG A 3 5.34 35.67 1.34
C ARG A 3 4.97 34.66 2.42
N SER A 4 5.90 34.41 3.35
CA SER A 4 5.62 33.66 4.57
C SER A 4 4.56 34.43 5.35
N ASP A 5 3.33 33.91 5.33
CA ASP A 5 2.27 34.42 6.18
C ASP A 5 2.61 34.06 7.63
N ARG A 6 2.89 35.07 8.45
CA ARG A 6 3.23 34.90 9.87
C ARG A 6 2.09 34.25 10.67
N GLY A 7 0.86 34.23 10.14
CA GLY A 7 -0.28 33.54 10.74
C GLY A 7 -0.45 32.08 10.30
N TYR A 8 0.38 31.57 9.37
CA TYR A 8 0.23 30.22 8.85
C TYR A 8 0.43 29.17 9.96
N ARG A 9 -0.61 28.38 10.21
CA ARG A 9 -0.52 27.13 10.97
C ARG A 9 -0.74 25.98 10.01
N ALA A 10 0.21 25.04 9.98
CA ALA A 10 0.04 23.81 9.24
C ALA A 10 -1.24 23.11 9.76
N PRO A 11 -2.20 22.80 8.89
CA PRO A 11 -3.38 22.07 9.31
C PRO A 11 -2.96 20.68 9.83
N PRO A 12 -3.63 20.16 10.87
CA PRO A 12 -3.26 18.87 11.46
C PRO A 12 -3.46 17.69 10.51
N ASN A 13 -4.20 17.88 9.42
CA ASN A 13 -4.43 16.88 8.39
C ASN A 13 -3.54 17.16 7.18
N LEU A 14 -2.80 16.13 6.74
CA LEU A 14 -1.95 16.19 5.55
C LEU A 14 -2.78 16.41 4.27
N LEU A 15 -3.97 15.80 4.20
CA LEU A 15 -4.84 15.87 3.03
C LEU A 15 -5.85 17.01 3.19
N LEU A 16 -5.81 17.93 2.22
CA LEU A 16 -6.65 19.13 2.18
C LEU A 16 -7.48 19.13 0.91
N ASN A 17 -8.65 19.77 0.96
CA ASN A 17 -9.41 20.11 -0.24
C ASN A 17 -8.91 21.42 -0.87
N GLU A 18 -9.48 21.79 -2.01
CA GLU A 18 -9.15 23.03 -2.74
C GLU A 18 -9.32 24.32 -1.91
N HIS A 19 -10.12 24.28 -0.85
CA HIS A 19 -10.34 25.39 0.07
C HIS A 19 -9.37 25.40 1.27
N GLY A 20 -8.34 24.53 1.26
CA GLY A 20 -7.37 24.40 2.35
C GLY A 20 -7.93 23.77 3.63
N ARG A 21 -9.13 23.18 3.58
CA ARG A 21 -9.76 22.51 4.71
C ARG A 21 -9.39 21.04 4.73
N ALA A 22 -9.37 20.44 5.92
CA ALA A 22 -9.14 19.02 6.08
C ALA A 22 -10.09 18.18 5.21
N MET A 23 -9.53 17.22 4.47
CA MET A 23 -10.32 16.30 3.67
C MET A 23 -11.09 15.34 4.58
N THR A 24 -12.39 15.17 4.31
CA THR A 24 -13.21 14.23 5.08
C THR A 24 -13.04 12.80 4.56
N ARG A 25 -13.28 11.81 5.41
CA ARG A 25 -13.32 10.40 4.99
C ARG A 25 -14.30 10.15 3.84
N LYS A 26 -15.48 10.77 3.90
CA LYS A 26 -16.51 10.66 2.85
C LYS A 26 -15.99 11.14 1.50
N LEU A 27 -15.35 12.31 1.48
CA LEU A 27 -14.78 12.87 0.24
C LEU A 27 -13.65 11.99 -0.29
N LEU A 28 -12.74 11.54 0.57
CA LEU A 28 -11.67 10.60 0.17
C LEU A 28 -12.23 9.33 -0.46
N THR A 29 -13.25 8.73 0.18
CA THR A 29 -13.89 7.52 -0.34
C THR A 29 -14.57 7.76 -1.69
N ALA A 30 -15.24 8.90 -1.88
CA ALA A 30 -15.85 9.25 -3.16
C ALA A 30 -14.80 9.41 -4.28
N GLN A 31 -13.74 10.19 -4.04
CA GLN A 31 -12.66 10.39 -5.02
C GLN A 31 -12.01 9.06 -5.42
N LEU A 32 -11.81 8.16 -4.46
CA LEU A 32 -11.25 6.85 -4.77
C LEU A 32 -12.23 5.95 -5.52
N ALA A 33 -13.51 5.96 -5.19
CA ALA A 33 -14.51 5.21 -5.93
C ALA A 33 -14.56 5.65 -7.40
N GLU A 34 -14.47 6.96 -7.67
CA GLU A 34 -14.33 7.49 -9.03
C GLU A 34 -13.06 6.99 -9.72
N ALA A 35 -11.93 6.97 -9.02
CA ALA A 35 -10.67 6.43 -9.56
C ALA A 35 -10.76 4.92 -9.88
N PHE A 36 -11.39 4.12 -9.01
CA PHE A 36 -11.66 2.69 -9.27
C PHE A 36 -12.54 2.50 -10.51
N ALA A 37 -13.61 3.30 -10.63
CA ALA A 37 -14.50 3.25 -11.79
C ALA A 37 -13.78 3.66 -13.09
N ALA A 38 -12.98 4.72 -13.05
CA ALA A 38 -12.17 5.16 -14.20
C ALA A 38 -11.15 4.10 -14.63
N ALA A 39 -10.55 3.39 -13.68
CA ALA A 39 -9.66 2.27 -13.94
C ALA A 39 -10.40 0.97 -14.33
N ARG A 40 -11.74 0.96 -14.31
CA ARG A 40 -12.59 -0.22 -14.51
C ARG A 40 -12.27 -1.37 -13.55
N LEU A 41 -11.88 -1.02 -12.33
CA LEU A 41 -11.58 -1.97 -11.25
C LEU A 41 -12.74 -2.01 -10.25
N LEU A 42 -13.12 -3.21 -9.84
CA LEU A 42 -14.04 -3.40 -8.72
C LEU A 42 -13.25 -3.36 -7.41
N GLY A 43 -13.62 -2.47 -6.49
CA GLY A 43 -12.98 -2.46 -5.18
C GLY A 43 -13.21 -1.20 -4.37
N THR A 44 -12.52 -1.15 -3.23
CA THR A 44 -12.51 -0.02 -2.31
C THR A 44 -11.07 0.25 -1.86
N LEU A 45 -10.88 1.30 -1.07
CA LEU A 45 -9.61 1.55 -0.37
C LEU A 45 -9.12 0.31 0.41
N HIS A 46 -10.05 -0.49 0.97
CA HIS A 46 -9.66 -1.70 1.69
C HIS A 46 -9.03 -2.76 0.78
N CYS A 47 -9.47 -2.85 -0.48
CA CYS A 47 -8.85 -3.72 -1.48
C CYS A 47 -7.40 -3.30 -1.77
N LEU A 48 -7.10 -2.00 -1.80
CA LEU A 48 -5.71 -1.52 -1.94
C LEU A 48 -4.85 -1.95 -0.76
N ARG A 49 -5.38 -1.92 0.46
CA ARG A 49 -4.68 -2.42 1.65
C ARG A 49 -4.38 -3.91 1.56
N HIS A 50 -5.33 -4.73 1.09
CA HIS A 50 -5.08 -6.15 0.84
C HIS A 50 -4.05 -6.37 -0.27
N THR A 51 -4.13 -5.58 -1.35
CA THR A 51 -3.17 -5.62 -2.46
C THR A 51 -1.75 -5.36 -1.96
N PHE A 52 -1.57 -4.30 -1.16
CA PHE A 52 -0.28 -4.00 -0.52
C PHE A 52 0.20 -5.16 0.35
N ALA A 53 -0.68 -5.74 1.19
CA ALA A 53 -0.31 -6.83 2.08
C ALA A 53 0.18 -8.07 1.31
N MET A 54 -0.54 -8.48 0.27
CA MET A 54 -0.17 -9.64 -0.56
C MET A 54 1.12 -9.38 -1.34
N ALA A 55 1.23 -8.23 -2.00
CA ALA A 55 2.42 -7.84 -2.75
C ALA A 55 3.66 -7.78 -1.86
N MET A 56 3.56 -7.13 -0.69
CA MET A 56 4.66 -7.01 0.26
C MET A 56 5.05 -8.38 0.83
N LEU A 57 4.07 -9.20 1.20
CA LEU A 57 4.32 -10.54 1.73
C LEU A 57 5.07 -11.41 0.72
N ALA A 58 4.63 -11.40 -0.54
CA ALA A 58 5.31 -12.14 -1.62
C ALA A 58 6.77 -11.69 -1.79
N ARG A 59 7.04 -10.38 -1.83
CA ARG A 59 8.42 -9.87 -1.93
C ARG A 59 9.27 -10.26 -0.74
N LEU A 60 8.75 -10.12 0.48
CA LEU A 60 9.47 -10.48 1.70
C LEU A 60 9.75 -11.98 1.77
N GLN A 61 8.82 -12.84 1.31
CA GLN A 61 9.03 -14.28 1.22
C GLN A 61 10.16 -14.64 0.25
N ILE A 62 10.29 -13.92 -0.87
CA ILE A 62 11.42 -14.08 -1.79
C ILE A 62 12.73 -13.69 -1.09
N GLN A 63 12.76 -12.53 -0.41
CA GLN A 63 13.96 -12.06 0.31
C GLN A 63 14.38 -13.03 1.43
N ALA A 64 13.40 -13.60 2.15
CA ALA A 64 13.65 -14.56 3.23
C ALA A 64 14.33 -15.86 2.75
N ARG A 65 14.29 -16.19 1.45
CA ARG A 65 15.04 -17.32 0.88
C ARG A 65 16.56 -17.16 1.03
N THR A 66 17.05 -15.91 1.09
CA THR A 66 18.48 -15.57 1.21
C THR A 66 18.83 -14.90 2.53
N ASN A 67 17.82 -14.54 3.33
CA ASN A 67 17.97 -13.95 4.66
C ASN A 67 17.08 -14.71 5.66
N PRO A 68 17.59 -15.76 6.32
CA PRO A 68 16.79 -16.63 7.20
C PRO A 68 16.27 -15.92 8.46
N ASP A 69 16.86 -14.80 8.87
CA ASP A 69 16.42 -14.02 10.04
C ASP A 69 15.20 -13.14 9.74
N LEU A 70 14.86 -12.96 8.45
CA LEU A 70 13.68 -12.21 8.05
C LEU A 70 12.41 -13.01 8.35
N ASN A 71 11.47 -12.41 9.08
CA ASN A 71 10.11 -12.94 9.26
C ASN A 71 9.10 -12.12 8.44
N PRO A 72 8.76 -12.53 7.20
CA PRO A 72 7.87 -11.80 6.31
C PRO A 72 6.51 -11.49 6.93
N LEU A 73 5.91 -12.46 7.60
CA LEU A 73 4.57 -12.33 8.16
C LEU A 73 4.54 -11.32 9.31
N LYS A 74 5.58 -11.31 10.15
CA LYS A 74 5.71 -10.35 11.24
C LYS A 74 5.92 -8.93 10.73
N VAL A 75 6.72 -8.75 9.68
CA VAL A 75 6.92 -7.43 9.05
C VAL A 75 5.60 -6.88 8.52
N VAL A 76 4.84 -7.67 7.75
CA VAL A 76 3.54 -7.25 7.23
C VAL A 76 2.55 -6.95 8.37
N GLN A 77 2.55 -7.73 9.45
CA GLN A 77 1.72 -7.45 10.63
C GLN A 77 2.00 -6.05 11.18
N VAL A 78 3.27 -5.69 11.35
CA VAL A 78 3.70 -4.39 11.87
C VAL A 78 3.31 -3.26 10.91
N LEU A 79 3.61 -3.40 9.62
CA LEU A 79 3.29 -2.38 8.61
C LEU A 79 1.79 -2.11 8.49
N LEU A 80 0.97 -3.14 8.66
CA LEU A 80 -0.48 -3.02 8.65
C LEU A 80 -1.04 -2.53 10.00
N GLY A 81 -0.28 -2.61 11.09
CA GLY A 81 -0.78 -2.32 12.44
C GLY A 81 -1.81 -3.35 12.92
N HIS A 82 -1.67 -4.61 12.50
CA HIS A 82 -2.56 -5.68 12.94
C HIS A 82 -2.25 -6.12 14.37
N ALA A 83 -3.25 -6.04 15.25
CA ALA A 83 -3.12 -6.48 16.63
C ALA A 83 -2.85 -8.00 16.74
N SER A 84 -3.38 -8.79 15.81
CA SER A 84 -3.24 -10.24 15.80
C SER A 84 -2.52 -10.74 14.55
N ILE A 85 -1.53 -11.61 14.74
CA ILE A 85 -0.84 -12.30 13.63
C ILE A 85 -1.82 -13.15 12.80
N THR A 86 -2.89 -13.66 13.41
CA THR A 86 -3.94 -14.44 12.73
C THR A 86 -4.64 -13.62 11.65
N THR A 87 -4.88 -12.32 11.89
CA THR A 87 -5.48 -11.43 10.89
C THR A 87 -4.54 -11.15 9.72
N THR A 88 -3.22 -11.28 9.91
CA THR A 88 -2.24 -11.19 8.83
C THR A 88 -2.06 -12.53 8.11
N ALA A 89 -2.19 -13.65 8.82
CA ALA A 89 -2.03 -14.99 8.26
C ALA A 89 -3.04 -15.30 7.14
N ILE A 90 -4.17 -14.60 7.06
CA ILE A 90 -5.12 -14.71 5.94
C ILE A 90 -4.44 -14.50 4.58
N TYR A 91 -3.39 -13.68 4.52
CA TYR A 91 -2.67 -13.39 3.28
C TYR A 91 -1.77 -14.53 2.81
N LEU A 92 -1.37 -15.46 3.70
CA LEU A 92 -0.51 -16.58 3.33
C LEU A 92 -1.17 -17.44 2.26
N ARG A 93 -2.45 -17.78 2.46
CA ARG A 93 -3.20 -18.59 1.51
C ARG A 93 -3.44 -17.85 0.19
N CYS A 94 -3.71 -16.55 0.25
CA CYS A 94 -3.90 -15.75 -0.95
C CYS A 94 -2.61 -15.66 -1.79
N VAL A 95 -1.46 -15.46 -1.15
CA VAL A 95 -0.18 -15.42 -1.87
C VAL A 95 0.17 -16.80 -2.43
N GLU A 96 -0.06 -17.87 -1.68
CA GLU A 96 0.17 -19.25 -2.16
C GLU A 96 -0.67 -19.57 -3.42
N LEU A 97 -1.94 -19.16 -3.44
CA LEU A 97 -2.83 -19.41 -4.59
C LEU A 97 -2.47 -18.59 -5.83
N HIS A 98 -1.83 -17.43 -5.65
CA HIS A 98 -1.57 -16.45 -6.73
C HIS A 98 -0.08 -16.14 -6.91
N GLU A 99 0.82 -17.04 -6.46
CA GLU A 99 2.26 -16.76 -6.40
C GLU A 99 2.83 -16.33 -7.75
N ARG A 100 2.47 -17.04 -8.83
CA ARG A 100 2.96 -16.76 -10.19
C ARG A 100 2.50 -15.38 -10.67
N ASP A 101 1.19 -15.13 -10.65
CA ASP A 101 0.61 -13.87 -11.11
C ASP A 101 1.16 -12.67 -10.33
N LEU A 102 1.32 -12.83 -9.01
CA LEU A 102 1.91 -11.81 -8.16
C LEU A 102 3.39 -11.58 -8.49
N SER A 103 4.17 -12.65 -8.67
CA SER A 103 5.59 -12.54 -9.01
C SER A 103 5.80 -11.88 -10.37
N GLU A 104 5.03 -12.27 -11.39
CA GLU A 104 5.10 -11.66 -12.73
C GLU A 104 4.69 -10.19 -12.69
N SER A 105 3.58 -9.86 -12.02
CA SER A 105 3.12 -8.48 -11.90
C SER A 105 4.13 -7.60 -11.15
N LEU A 106 4.74 -8.12 -10.10
CA LEU A 106 5.77 -7.41 -9.34
C LEU A 106 7.06 -7.25 -10.13
N ALA A 107 7.47 -8.27 -10.89
CA ALA A 107 8.63 -8.21 -11.76
C ALA A 107 8.41 -7.21 -12.90
N TYR A 108 7.22 -7.15 -13.48
CA TYR A 108 6.87 -6.12 -14.46
C TYR A 108 6.92 -4.71 -13.84
N LEU A 109 6.21 -4.50 -12.73
CA LEU A 109 6.11 -3.17 -12.10
C LEU A 109 7.43 -2.64 -11.54
N TYR A 110 8.25 -3.50 -10.93
CA TYR A 110 9.46 -3.09 -10.21
C TYR A 110 10.77 -3.54 -10.87
N GLY A 111 10.74 -4.52 -11.76
CA GLY A 111 11.90 -4.94 -12.55
C GLY A 111 12.22 -3.97 -13.69
N GLU A 112 11.23 -3.23 -14.20
CA GLU A 112 11.47 -2.11 -15.12
C GLU A 112 12.03 -0.85 -14.41
N LEU A 113 11.90 -0.76 -13.09
CA LEU A 113 12.28 0.42 -12.29
C LEU A 113 13.65 0.32 -11.60
N ILE A 114 14.30 -0.85 -11.59
CA ILE A 114 15.62 -1.05 -11.01
C ILE A 114 16.58 -1.42 -12.16
N PRO A 115 17.46 -0.51 -12.62
CA PRO A 115 18.52 -0.87 -13.55
C PRO A 115 19.32 -2.02 -12.95
N ALA A 116 19.66 -3.03 -13.74
CA ALA A 116 20.42 -4.20 -13.31
C ALA A 116 21.92 -3.90 -13.04
N ASP A 117 22.26 -2.64 -12.80
CA ASP A 117 23.63 -2.18 -12.66
C ASP A 117 23.86 -1.83 -11.18
N GLY A 118 24.66 -2.67 -10.53
CA GLY A 118 25.26 -2.39 -9.23
C GLY A 118 26.38 -1.36 -9.31
#